data_AF-A0A7C1WUR6-F1
#
_entry.id   AF-A0A7C1WUR6-F1
#
_cell.length_a   1.000
_cell.length_b   1.000
_cell.length_c   1.000
_cell.angle_alpha   90.00
_cell.angle_beta   90.00
_cell.angle_gamma   90.00
#
_symmetry.space_group_name_H-M   'P 1'
#
loop_
_entity.id
_entity.type
_entity.pdbx_description
1 polymer ?
#
loop_
_entity_poly.entity_id
_entity_poly.type
_entity_poly.pdbx_seq_one_letter_code
_entity_poly.pdbx_strand_id
1 'polypeptide(L)'
;MIDEKTKKEKRISEKTKNEQYREMLKVCVKNNIKFKYVLNDIWYASSKNMMLVKGELKKDFIMPIKTNRKIALSKKDKLSGKYVRVSALELKENTQQEIYLEGVSFPLLLIKQVFKNADGSQGVLYLVSSDL
;
A
#
# COMPACT_ATOMS: atom_id res chain seq x y z
N MET A 1 29.53 -7.59 3.74
CA MET A 1 29.70 -6.28 4.43
C MET A 1 29.76 -6.55 5.91
N ILE A 2 30.71 -5.97 6.65
CA ILE A 2 30.75 -6.12 8.11
C ILE A 2 29.76 -5.11 8.70
N ASP A 3 28.87 -5.59 9.58
CA ASP A 3 27.95 -4.72 10.30
C ASP A 3 28.71 -3.97 11.40
N GLU A 4 28.79 -2.64 11.32
CA GLU A 4 29.62 -1.81 12.21
C GLU A 4 29.22 -1.92 13.69
N LYS A 5 27.95 -2.19 13.98
CA LYS A 5 27.45 -2.32 15.35
C LYS A 5 27.72 -3.68 15.96
N THR A 6 27.64 -4.74 15.16
CA THR A 6 27.74 -6.11 15.65
C THR A 6 29.08 -6.76 15.36
N LYS A 7 29.92 -6.13 14.52
CA LYS A 7 31.18 -6.65 13.96
C LYS A 7 31.05 -8.03 13.30
N LYS A 8 29.83 -8.41 12.91
CA LYS A 8 29.54 -9.69 12.25
C LYS A 8 29.44 -9.50 10.75
N GLU A 9 29.80 -10.54 10.01
CA GLU A 9 29.55 -10.59 8.57
C GLU A 9 28.04 -10.59 8.30
N LYS A 10 27.61 -9.61 7.52
CA LYS A 10 26.24 -9.49 7.05
C LYS A 10 26.21 -9.76 5.55
N ARG A 11 25.39 -10.74 5.17
CA ARG A 11 25.01 -10.99 3.79
C ARG A 11 23.82 -10.09 3.49
N ILE A 12 23.99 -9.17 2.54
CA ILE A 12 22.95 -8.24 2.11
C ILE A 12 22.60 -8.63 0.68
N SER A 13 21.31 -8.83 0.41
CA SER A 13 20.86 -9.06 -0.96
C SER A 13 21.06 -7.78 -1.77
N GLU A 14 21.51 -7.93 -3.02
CA GLU A 14 21.62 -6.83 -3.98
C GLU A 14 20.26 -6.21 -4.32
N LYS A 15 19.17 -6.96 -4.10
CA LYS A 15 17.80 -6.51 -4.35
C LYS A 15 17.06 -6.29 -3.04
N THR A 16 16.34 -5.17 -2.98
CA THR A 16 15.39 -4.88 -1.92
C THR A 16 14.16 -5.80 -2.03
N LYS A 17 13.47 -6.00 -0.90
CA LYS A 17 12.18 -6.74 -0.88
C LYS A 17 11.16 -6.17 -1.88
N ASN A 18 11.16 -4.85 -2.05
CA ASN A 18 10.25 -4.18 -2.99
C ASN A 18 10.64 -4.45 -4.46
N GLU A 19 11.93 -4.58 -4.79
CA GLU A 19 12.36 -4.98 -6.14
C GLU A 19 11.95 -6.41 -6.43
N GLN A 20 12.24 -7.33 -5.51
CA GLN A 20 11.86 -8.74 -5.62
C GLN A 20 10.33 -8.89 -5.82
N TYR A 21 9.53 -8.16 -5.05
CA TYR A 21 8.08 -8.12 -5.20
C TYR A 21 7.64 -7.70 -6.61
N ARG A 22 8.22 -6.62 -7.16
CA ARG A 22 7.85 -6.12 -8.49
C ARG A 22 8.29 -7.09 -9.58
N GLU A 23 9.48 -7.68 -9.45
CA GLU A 23 9.99 -8.69 -10.38
C GLU A 23 9.10 -9.93 -10.42
N MET A 24 8.71 -10.45 -9.25
CA MET A 24 7.80 -11.58 -9.13
C MET A 24 6.49 -11.32 -9.88
N LEU A 25 5.86 -10.16 -9.67
CA LEU A 25 4.62 -9.82 -10.37
C LEU A 25 4.79 -9.71 -11.88
N LYS A 26 5.89 -9.12 -12.34
CA LYS A 26 6.21 -9.06 -13.77
C LYS A 26 6.36 -10.46 -14.38
N VAL A 27 7.00 -11.38 -13.66
CA VAL A 27 7.12 -12.79 -14.08
C VAL A 27 5.75 -13.47 -14.14
N CYS A 28 4.88 -13.28 -13.14
CA CYS A 28 3.52 -13.84 -13.16
C CYS A 28 2.72 -13.39 -14.39
N VAL A 29 2.78 -12.09 -14.72
CA VAL A 29 2.11 -11.55 -15.92
C VAL A 29 2.74 -12.08 -17.20
N LYS A 30 4.09 -12.11 -17.28
CA LYS A 30 4.81 -12.67 -18.44
C LYS A 30 4.45 -14.13 -18.70
N ASN A 31 4.23 -14.91 -17.64
CA ASN A 31 3.85 -16.31 -17.71
C ASN A 31 2.33 -16.51 -17.89
N ASN A 32 1.57 -15.45 -18.19
CA ASN A 32 0.12 -15.49 -18.41
C ASN A 32 -0.68 -16.09 -17.25
N ILE A 33 -0.18 -15.97 -16.01
CA ILE A 33 -0.94 -16.36 -14.82
C ILE A 33 -2.16 -15.45 -14.72
N LYS A 34 -3.35 -16.04 -14.66
CA LYS A 34 -4.62 -15.31 -14.58
C LYS A 34 -4.90 -14.92 -13.14
N PHE A 35 -4.85 -13.62 -12.86
CA PHE A 35 -5.27 -13.03 -11.58
C PHE A 35 -5.84 -11.64 -11.81
N LYS A 36 -6.79 -11.23 -10.96
CA LYS A 36 -7.38 -9.88 -10.93
C LYS A 36 -6.73 -9.01 -9.86
N TYR A 37 -6.56 -9.55 -8.66
CA TYR A 37 -6.07 -8.81 -7.50
C TYR A 37 -4.68 -9.23 -7.05
N VAL A 38 -3.95 -8.25 -6.52
CA VAL A 38 -2.71 -8.41 -5.79
C VAL A 38 -2.97 -8.02 -4.33
N LEU A 39 -2.86 -8.99 -3.43
CA LEU A 39 -3.06 -8.81 -1.99
C LEU A 39 -1.69 -8.69 -1.31
N ASN A 40 -1.49 -7.59 -0.57
CA ASN A 40 -0.19 -7.27 -0.01
C ASN A 40 -0.27 -6.99 1.48
N ASP A 41 0.85 -7.21 2.16
CA ASP A 41 1.09 -6.65 3.47
C ASP A 41 1.55 -5.17 3.41
N ILE A 42 1.44 -4.47 4.55
CA ILE A 42 1.73 -3.04 4.71
C ILE A 42 3.15 -2.66 4.31
N TRP A 43 4.11 -3.59 4.42
CA TRP A 43 5.50 -3.39 4.00
C TRP A 43 5.66 -3.16 2.49
N TYR A 44 4.72 -3.66 1.67
CA TYR A 44 4.74 -3.52 0.21
C TYR A 44 3.85 -2.40 -0.30
N ALA A 45 3.18 -1.66 0.59
CA ALA A 45 2.20 -0.64 0.23
C ALA A 45 2.80 0.69 -0.23
N SER A 46 3.90 0.67 -0.98
CA SER A 46 4.53 1.89 -1.52
C SER A 46 3.80 2.42 -2.76
N SER A 47 3.82 3.74 -2.97
CA SER A 47 3.22 4.35 -4.17
C SER A 47 3.82 3.77 -5.46
N LYS A 48 5.13 3.49 -5.48
CA LYS A 48 5.82 2.84 -6.62
C LYS A 48 5.23 1.46 -6.94
N ASN A 49 4.93 0.64 -5.92
CA ASN A 49 4.33 -0.66 -6.14
C ASN A 49 2.87 -0.55 -6.60
N MET A 50 2.10 0.39 -6.04
CA MET A 50 0.72 0.65 -6.48
C MET A 50 0.67 1.07 -7.95
N MET A 51 1.55 2.00 -8.34
CA MET A 51 1.71 2.46 -9.72
C MET A 51 2.07 1.32 -10.67
N LEU A 52 2.96 0.41 -10.27
CA LEU A 52 3.28 -0.78 -11.04
C LEU A 52 2.03 -1.66 -11.22
N VAL A 53 1.36 -2.04 -10.13
CA VAL A 53 0.25 -3.01 -10.18
C VAL A 53 -0.89 -2.52 -11.07
N LYS A 54 -1.41 -1.30 -10.82
CA LYS A 54 -2.55 -0.76 -11.58
C LYS A 54 -2.11 -0.14 -12.91
N GLY A 55 -1.04 0.64 -12.90
CA GLY A 55 -0.59 1.42 -14.05
C GLY A 55 0.09 0.59 -15.12
N GLU A 56 1.06 -0.26 -14.74
CA GLU A 56 1.84 -1.08 -15.68
C GLU A 56 1.16 -2.44 -15.93
N LEU A 57 0.84 -3.19 -14.86
CA LEU A 57 0.35 -4.57 -14.98
C LEU A 57 -1.15 -4.67 -15.26
N LYS A 58 -1.89 -3.56 -15.16
CA LYS A 58 -3.35 -3.47 -15.34
C LYS A 58 -4.10 -4.46 -14.44
N LYS A 59 -3.64 -4.59 -13.19
CA LYS A 59 -4.25 -5.41 -12.14
C LYS A 59 -4.75 -4.52 -11.01
N ASP A 60 -5.65 -5.05 -10.21
CA ASP A 60 -6.10 -4.38 -9.00
C ASP A 60 -5.32 -4.84 -7.78
N PHE A 61 -5.39 -4.06 -6.72
CA PHE A 61 -4.80 -4.44 -5.45
C PHE A 61 -5.73 -4.14 -4.29
N ILE A 62 -5.52 -4.88 -3.21
CA ILE A 62 -6.02 -4.53 -1.88
C ILE A 62 -4.82 -4.61 -0.94
N MET A 63 -4.54 -3.53 -0.22
CA MET A 63 -3.40 -3.50 0.70
C MET A 63 -3.64 -2.58 1.89
N PRO A 64 -3.13 -2.92 3.08
CA PRO A 64 -3.13 -2.02 4.21
C PRO A 64 -2.10 -0.92 4.03
N ILE A 65 -2.40 0.27 4.53
CA ILE A 65 -1.51 1.43 4.50
C ILE A 65 -1.21 1.93 5.91
N LYS A 66 -0.03 2.53 6.07
CA LYS A 66 0.36 3.17 7.33
C LYS A 66 -0.47 4.43 7.54
N THR A 67 -0.83 4.67 8.80
CA THR A 67 -1.65 5.83 9.22
C THR A 67 -0.95 7.18 8.97
N ASN A 68 0.37 7.19 8.85
CA ASN A 68 1.15 8.40 8.55
C ASN A 68 1.15 8.78 7.05
N ARG A 69 0.52 7.99 6.18
CA ARG A 69 0.44 8.29 4.75
C ARG A 69 -0.41 9.52 4.50
N LYS A 70 0.02 10.33 3.53
CA LYS A 70 -0.64 11.56 3.12
C LYS A 70 -1.65 11.29 2.01
N ILE A 71 -2.88 11.76 2.20
CA ILE A 71 -3.95 11.65 1.22
C ILE A 71 -4.65 13.01 1.04
N ALA A 72 -5.20 13.23 -0.13
CA ALA A 72 -6.13 14.31 -0.41
C ALA A 72 -7.55 13.73 -0.53
N LEU A 73 -8.54 14.48 -0.05
CA LEU A 73 -9.94 14.05 -0.01
C LEU A 73 -10.72 14.37 -1.29
N SER A 74 -10.12 15.16 -2.17
CA SER A 74 -10.66 15.48 -3.48
C SER A 74 -9.54 15.63 -4.50
N LYS A 75 -9.88 15.52 -5.78
CA LYS A 75 -8.93 15.80 -6.88
C LYS A 75 -8.43 17.25 -6.81
N LYS A 76 -9.28 18.20 -6.40
CA LYS A 76 -8.91 19.62 -6.20
C LYS A 76 -7.86 19.77 -5.09
N ASP A 77 -8.02 19.07 -3.98
CA ASP A 77 -7.06 19.08 -2.89
C ASP A 77 -5.72 18.49 -3.32
N LYS A 78 -5.74 17.38 -4.08
CA LYS A 78 -4.53 16.79 -4.66
C LYS A 78 -3.77 17.79 -5.53
N LEU A 79 -4.49 18.48 -6.43
CA LEU A 79 -3.90 19.46 -7.35
C LEU A 79 -3.37 20.71 -6.64
N SER A 80 -4.00 21.09 -5.52
CA SER A 80 -3.55 22.22 -4.69
C SER A 80 -2.53 21.83 -3.60
N GLY A 81 -2.06 20.57 -3.60
CA GLY A 81 -1.09 20.08 -2.62
C GLY A 81 -1.63 19.96 -1.19
N LYS A 82 -2.96 19.98 -1.01
CA LYS A 82 -3.62 19.86 0.29
C LYS A 82 -3.74 18.39 0.68
N TYR A 83 -2.84 17.95 1.53
CA TYR A 83 -2.82 16.59 2.05
C TYR A 83 -3.04 16.56 3.56
N VAL A 84 -3.80 15.56 4.00
CA VAL A 84 -3.97 15.17 5.41
C VAL A 84 -3.38 13.78 5.64
N ARG A 85 -3.05 13.44 6.89
CA ARG A 85 -2.64 12.07 7.23
C ARG A 85 -3.87 11.19 7.37
N VAL A 86 -3.73 9.91 7.04
CA VAL A 86 -4.79 8.91 7.28
C VAL A 86 -5.19 8.85 8.76
N SER A 87 -4.24 9.03 9.67
CA SER A 87 -4.48 9.10 11.12
C SER A 87 -5.42 10.23 11.56
N ALA A 88 -5.55 11.28 10.75
CA ALA A 88 -6.40 12.43 11.06
C ALA A 88 -7.84 12.28 10.54
N LEU A 89 -8.15 11.16 9.88
CA LEU A 89 -9.47 10.92 9.31
C LEU A 89 -10.39 10.24 10.31
N GLU A 90 -11.54 10.85 10.51
CA GLU A 90 -12.67 10.24 11.17
C GLU A 90 -13.47 9.42 10.17
N LEU A 91 -12.98 8.21 9.89
CA LEU A 91 -13.70 7.22 9.10
C LEU A 91 -14.57 6.35 10.00
N LYS A 92 -15.86 6.24 9.64
CA LYS A 92 -16.74 5.21 10.19
C LYS A 92 -16.26 3.83 9.72
N GLU A 93 -16.40 2.85 10.58
CA GLU A 93 -16.04 1.47 10.25
C GLU A 93 -16.82 0.99 9.02
N ASN A 94 -16.14 0.24 8.15
CA ASN A 94 -16.70 -0.32 6.92
C ASN A 94 -17.28 0.70 5.93
N THR A 95 -16.97 1.99 6.10
CA THR A 95 -17.35 3.04 5.15
C THR A 95 -16.23 3.23 4.14
N GLN A 96 -16.58 3.12 2.86
CA GLN A 96 -15.67 3.39 1.76
C GLN A 96 -15.59 4.89 1.49
N GLN A 97 -14.38 5.39 1.27
CA GLN A 97 -14.14 6.77 0.87
C GLN A 97 -13.14 6.82 -0.29
N GLU A 98 -13.51 7.47 -1.38
CA GLU A 98 -12.55 7.77 -2.45
C GLU A 98 -11.52 8.79 -1.95
N ILE A 99 -10.23 8.49 -2.15
CA ILE A 99 -9.11 9.31 -1.74
C ILE A 99 -8.03 9.38 -2.82
N TYR A 100 -7.13 10.35 -2.67
CA TYR A 100 -5.98 10.55 -3.54
C TYR A 100 -4.68 10.46 -2.74
N LEU A 101 -3.99 9.32 -2.82
CA LEU A 101 -2.75 9.07 -2.08
C LEU A 101 -1.55 9.80 -2.71
N GLU A 102 -0.72 10.42 -1.89
CA GLU A 102 0.50 11.11 -2.34
C GLU A 102 1.42 10.13 -3.12
N GLY A 103 1.81 10.53 -4.33
CA GLY A 103 2.63 9.73 -5.24
C GLY A 103 1.89 8.65 -6.04
N VAL A 104 0.57 8.52 -5.92
CA VAL A 104 -0.27 7.66 -6.77
C VAL A 104 -1.06 8.53 -7.75
N SER A 105 -1.04 8.20 -9.04
CA SER A 105 -1.64 9.06 -10.07
C SER A 105 -3.17 8.92 -10.17
N PHE A 106 -3.73 7.79 -9.75
CA PHE A 106 -5.16 7.45 -9.77
C PHE A 106 -5.82 7.52 -8.37
N PRO A 107 -7.16 7.65 -8.29
CA PRO A 107 -7.88 7.56 -7.02
C PRO A 107 -7.89 6.14 -6.46
N LEU A 108 -8.11 6.02 -5.16
CA LEU A 108 -8.23 4.75 -4.43
C LEU A 108 -9.47 4.78 -3.54
N LEU A 109 -10.04 3.61 -3.25
CA LEU A 109 -11.03 3.46 -2.18
C LEU A 109 -10.30 3.15 -0.87
N LEU A 110 -10.54 3.94 0.17
CA LEU A 110 -10.06 3.72 1.52
C LEU A 110 -11.21 3.20 2.39
N ILE A 111 -10.93 2.18 3.20
CA ILE A 111 -11.85 1.66 4.22
C ILE A 111 -11.11 1.50 5.54
N LYS A 112 -11.84 1.73 6.64
CA LYS A 112 -11.37 1.46 8.00
C LYS A 112 -12.04 0.18 8.51
N GLN A 113 -11.23 -0.81 8.85
CA GLN A 113 -11.68 -2.05 9.48
C GLN A 113 -11.22 -2.07 10.94
N VAL A 114 -12.15 -2.34 11.85
CA VAL A 114 -11.85 -2.55 13.28
C VAL A 114 -11.94 -4.06 13.53
N PHE A 115 -10.93 -4.63 14.18
CA PHE A 115 -10.93 -6.04 14.53
C PHE A 115 -10.61 -6.23 16.00
N LYS A 116 -11.18 -7.26 16.60
CA LYS A 116 -10.91 -7.65 17.99
C LYS A 116 -9.81 -8.69 18.00
N ASN A 117 -8.78 -8.44 18.81
CA ASN A 117 -7.73 -9.40 19.09
C ASN A 117 -8.21 -10.42 20.12
N ALA A 118 -7.50 -11.55 20.21
CA ALA A 118 -7.82 -12.62 21.16
C ALA A 118 -7.75 -12.15 22.63
N ASP A 119 -6.93 -11.14 22.93
CA ASP A 119 -6.79 -10.52 24.26
C ASP A 119 -7.88 -9.48 24.58
N GLY A 120 -8.87 -9.30 23.69
CA GLY A 120 -9.94 -8.33 23.84
C GLY A 120 -9.59 -6.90 23.43
N SER A 121 -8.33 -6.63 23.05
CA SER A 121 -7.93 -5.33 22.49
C SER A 121 -8.49 -5.14 21.08
N GLN A 122 -8.55 -3.89 20.62
CA GLN A 122 -8.98 -3.54 19.27
C GLN A 122 -7.80 -3.10 18.40
N GLY A 123 -7.71 -3.68 17.20
CA GLY A 123 -6.83 -3.22 16.13
C GLY A 123 -7.62 -2.42 15.09
N VAL A 124 -6.94 -1.46 14.46
CA VAL A 124 -7.49 -0.69 13.34
C VAL A 124 -6.62 -0.92 12.11
N LEU A 125 -7.25 -1.34 11.01
CA LEU A 125 -6.62 -1.50 9.71
C LEU A 125 -7.22 -0.50 8.71
N TYR A 126 -6.36 0.25 8.03
CA TYR A 126 -6.74 1.10 6.91
C TYR A 126 -6.34 0.38 5.62
N LEU A 127 -7.33 -0.06 4.84
CA LEU A 127 -7.13 -0.77 3.59
C LEU A 127 -7.42 0.15 2.42
N VAL A 128 -6.60 0.06 1.37
CA VAL A 128 -6.87 0.71 0.09
C VAL A 128 -7.10 -0.31 -1.02
N SER A 129 -8.05 0.00 -1.89
CA SER A 129 -8.32 -0.71 -3.14
C SER A 129 -8.16 0.21 -4.35
N SER A 130 -7.68 -0.35 -5.47
CA SER A 130 -7.65 0.32 -6.78
C SER A 130 -8.82 -0.03 -7.69
N ASP A 131 -9.69 -0.93 -7.24
CA ASP A 131 -10.91 -1.33 -7.93
C ASP A 131 -12.02 -0.36 -7.53
N LEU A 132 -12.37 0.54 -8.47
CA LEU A 132 -13.35 1.61 -8.32
C LEU A 132 -14.65 1.23 -9.03
#